data_AF-A0A2U1S4Q8-F1
#
_entry.id   AF-A0A2U1S4Q8-F1
#
_cell.length_a   1.000
_cell.length_b   1.000
_cell.length_c   1.000
_cell.angle_alpha   90.00
_cell.angle_beta   90.00
_cell.angle_gamma   90.00
#
_symmetry.space_group_name_H-M   'P 1'
#
loop_
_entity.id
_entity.type
_entity.pdbx_description
1 polymer ?
#
loop_
_entity_poly.entity_id
_entity_poly.type
_entity_poly.pdbx_seq_one_letter_code
_entity_poly.pdbx_strand_id
1 'polypeptide(L)'
;MRIQVRSKTWLEVDGKFIIGKHGIALLETIDKLGSIQQAALQLGCSYKHTWGYLKNLECNAGVPILHTWHGGAARGGTRLTPQGRKLLQSYKRVQKAICTALPKTVSLV
;
A
#
# COMPACT_ATOMS: atom_id res chain seq x y z
N MET A 1 -22.01 9.96 -25.78
CA MET A 1 -21.22 8.77 -25.32
C MET A 1 -20.80 8.95 -23.86
N ARG A 2 -20.92 7.94 -22.97
CA ARG A 2 -20.53 8.07 -21.55
C ARG A 2 -19.11 7.54 -21.28
N ILE A 3 -18.20 8.43 -20.91
CA ILE A 3 -16.81 8.10 -20.56
C ILE A 3 -16.69 7.93 -19.05
N GLN A 4 -16.00 6.86 -18.63
CA GLN A 4 -15.72 6.58 -17.22
C GLN A 4 -14.48 7.34 -16.75
N VAL A 5 -14.59 8.06 -15.64
CA VAL A 5 -13.43 8.74 -15.04
C VAL A 5 -12.66 7.76 -14.17
N ARG A 6 -11.36 7.65 -14.41
CA ARG A 6 -10.43 6.83 -13.62
C ARG A 6 -9.27 7.69 -13.16
N SER A 7 -8.83 7.49 -11.92
CA SER A 7 -7.66 8.16 -11.36
C SER A 7 -6.69 7.14 -10.77
N LYS A 8 -5.39 7.47 -10.85
CA LYS A 8 -4.33 6.82 -10.09
C LYS A 8 -3.77 7.85 -9.12
N THR A 9 -3.50 7.44 -7.89
CA THR A 9 -2.95 8.29 -6.84
C THR A 9 -1.81 7.56 -6.16
N TRP A 10 -0.73 8.29 -5.91
CA TRP A 10 0.40 7.86 -5.12
C TRP A 10 0.81 8.97 -4.15
N LEU A 11 1.62 8.61 -3.17
CA LEU A 11 2.21 9.52 -2.20
C LEU A 11 3.72 9.53 -2.40
N GLU A 12 4.32 10.68 -2.10
CA GLU A 12 5.76 10.91 -2.20
C GLU A 12 6.27 11.64 -0.95
N VAL A 13 7.57 11.51 -0.71
CA VAL A 13 8.33 12.30 0.26
C VAL A 13 9.56 12.83 -0.49
N ASP A 14 9.74 14.14 -0.52
CA ASP A 14 10.86 14.82 -1.20
C ASP A 14 11.04 14.38 -2.67
N GLY A 15 9.93 14.26 -3.41
CA GLY A 15 9.92 13.82 -4.81
C GLY A 15 10.22 12.33 -5.02
N LYS A 16 10.34 11.55 -3.95
CA LYS A 16 10.53 10.09 -4.02
C LYS A 16 9.21 9.38 -3.79
N PHE A 17 8.86 8.50 -4.72
CA PHE A 17 7.70 7.61 -4.58
C PHE A 17 7.79 6.78 -3.29
N ILE A 18 6.75 6.85 -2.45
CA ILE A 18 6.66 5.98 -1.27
C ILE A 18 5.65 4.86 -1.48
N ILE A 19 4.43 5.17 -1.91
CA ILE A 19 3.35 4.18 -2.00
C ILE A 19 2.24 4.61 -2.96
N GLY A 20 1.62 3.63 -3.62
CA GLY A 20 0.41 3.81 -4.42
C GLY A 20 -0.60 2.70 -4.14
N LYS A 21 -1.66 2.60 -4.96
CA LYS A 21 -2.78 1.66 -4.74
C LYS A 21 -2.35 0.22 -4.47
N HIS A 22 -1.39 -0.30 -5.25
CA HIS A 22 -0.89 -1.68 -5.07
C HIS A 22 -0.16 -1.86 -3.74
N GLY A 23 0.69 -0.90 -3.35
CA GLY A 23 1.36 -0.95 -2.04
C GLY A 23 0.39 -0.86 -0.88
N ILE A 24 -0.71 -0.11 -1.01
CA ILE A 24 -1.76 -0.06 0.02
C ILE A 24 -2.44 -1.41 0.17
N ALA A 25 -2.80 -2.06 -0.94
CA ALA A 25 -3.34 -3.42 -0.92
C ALA A 25 -2.36 -4.42 -0.27
N LEU A 26 -1.05 -4.24 -0.53
CA LEU A 26 -0.01 -5.04 0.12
C LEU A 26 0.02 -4.82 1.64
N LEU A 27 0.04 -3.57 2.11
CA LEU A 27 0.04 -3.27 3.55
C LEU A 27 -1.24 -3.78 4.26
N GLU A 28 -2.40 -3.65 3.62
CA GLU A 28 -3.67 -4.20 4.13
C GLU A 28 -3.62 -5.72 4.25
N THR A 29 -3.10 -6.39 3.23
CA THR A 29 -2.98 -7.84 3.21
C THR A 29 -1.99 -8.32 4.27
N ILE A 30 -0.88 -7.60 4.48
CA ILE A 30 0.07 -7.90 5.56
C ILE A 30 -0.58 -7.72 6.93
N ASP A 31 -1.31 -6.63 7.17
CA ASP A 31 -1.96 -6.39 8.48
C ASP A 31 -3.03 -7.47 8.77
N LYS A 32 -3.68 -7.99 7.72
CA LYS A 32 -4.67 -9.07 7.83
C LYS A 32 -4.03 -10.46 8.06
N LEU A 33 -2.99 -10.80 7.30
CA LEU A 33 -2.41 -12.15 7.30
C LEU A 33 -1.26 -12.32 8.29
N GLY A 34 -0.62 -11.24 8.69
CA GLY A 34 0.57 -11.28 9.54
C GLY A 34 1.84 -11.78 8.83
N SER A 35 1.86 -11.85 7.49
CA SER A 35 2.96 -12.43 6.71
C SER A 35 3.16 -11.72 5.37
N ILE A 36 4.39 -11.27 5.10
CA ILE A 36 4.79 -10.72 3.80
C ILE A 36 4.70 -11.78 2.70
N GLN A 37 5.10 -13.03 3.00
CA GLN A 37 5.08 -14.12 2.03
C GLN A 37 3.65 -14.45 1.58
N GLN A 38 2.72 -14.57 2.54
CA GLN A 38 1.32 -14.84 2.20
C GLN A 38 0.68 -13.66 1.47
N ALA A 39 1.02 -12.42 1.84
CA ALA A 39 0.54 -11.24 1.15
C ALA A 39 1.06 -11.15 -0.30
N ALA A 40 2.34 -11.46 -0.51
CA ALA A 40 2.94 -11.55 -1.84
C ALA A 40 2.21 -12.57 -2.71
N LEU A 41 1.98 -13.78 -2.17
CA LEU A 41 1.25 -14.84 -2.85
C LEU A 41 -0.19 -14.43 -3.21
N GLN A 42 -0.91 -13.84 -2.25
CA GLN A 42 -2.29 -13.40 -2.47
C GLN A 42 -2.40 -12.29 -3.54
N LEU A 43 -1.37 -11.47 -3.69
CA LEU A 43 -1.31 -10.39 -4.69
C LEU A 43 -0.58 -10.79 -5.98
N GLY A 44 -0.25 -12.07 -6.16
CA GLY A 44 0.42 -12.57 -7.37
C GLY A 44 1.83 -12.03 -7.57
N CYS A 45 2.51 -11.60 -6.50
CA CYS A 45 3.85 -11.03 -6.52
C CYS A 45 4.87 -12.03 -5.97
N SER A 46 6.11 -12.01 -6.48
CA SER A 46 7.18 -12.78 -5.85
C SER A 46 7.56 -12.18 -4.49
N TYR A 47 8.01 -13.03 -3.57
CA TYR A 47 8.50 -12.57 -2.27
C TYR A 47 9.64 -11.55 -2.40
N LYS A 48 10.60 -11.83 -3.30
CA LYS A 48 11.74 -10.93 -3.56
C LYS A 48 11.30 -9.54 -4.02
N HIS A 49 10.36 -9.47 -4.97
CA HIS A 49 9.82 -8.20 -5.45
C HIS A 49 9.10 -7.44 -4.33
N THR A 50 8.25 -8.15 -3.57
CA THR A 50 7.49 -7.59 -2.46
C THR A 50 8.40 -7.05 -1.36
N TRP A 51 9.44 -7.81 -0.99
CA TRP A 51 10.42 -7.39 0.00
C TRP A 51 11.20 -6.14 -0.45
N GLY A 52 11.66 -6.10 -1.71
CA GLY A 52 12.34 -4.94 -2.28
C GLY A 52 11.44 -3.70 -2.30
N TYR A 53 10.17 -3.87 -2.67
CA TYR A 53 9.18 -2.80 -2.64
C TYR A 53 9.01 -2.22 -1.22
N LEU A 54 8.84 -3.08 -0.21
CA LEU A 54 8.67 -2.66 1.18
C LEU A 54 9.91 -1.96 1.73
N LYS A 55 11.11 -2.44 1.38
CA LYS A 55 12.37 -1.79 1.75
C LYS A 55 12.51 -0.40 1.13
N ASN A 56 12.18 -0.24 -0.15
CA ASN A 56 12.20 1.06 -0.81
C ASN A 56 11.18 2.02 -0.20
N LEU A 57 9.99 1.51 0.15
CA LEU A 57 8.96 2.29 0.83
C LEU A 57 9.45 2.83 2.18
N GLU A 58 10.04 1.99 3.05
CA GLU A 58 10.55 2.44 4.35
C GLU A 58 11.75 3.39 4.21
N CYS A 59 12.63 3.12 3.24
CA CYS A 59 13.78 3.98 2.94
C CYS A 59 13.31 5.38 2.52
N ASN A 60 12.37 5.47 1.58
CA ASN A 60 11.86 6.75 1.10
C ASN A 60 10.97 7.46 2.13
N ALA A 61 10.25 6.70 2.98
CA ALA A 61 9.44 7.27 4.06
C ALA A 61 10.27 7.77 5.25
N GLY A 62 11.51 7.28 5.42
CA GLY A 62 12.40 7.63 6.53
C GLY A 62 11.94 7.10 7.90
N VAL A 63 10.92 6.24 7.93
CA VAL A 63 10.35 5.67 9.16
C VAL A 63 9.97 4.20 8.95
N PRO A 64 10.04 3.36 10.00
CA PRO A 64 9.60 1.97 9.90
C PRO A 64 8.07 1.91 9.73
N ILE A 65 7.64 1.19 8.70
CA ILE A 65 6.23 0.94 8.35
C ILE A 65 5.83 -0.47 8.76
N LEU A 66 6.78 -1.39 8.82
CA LEU A 66 6.58 -2.77 9.23
C LEU A 66 7.42 -3.11 10.47
N HIS A 67 6.84 -3.92 11.34
CA HIS A 67 7.53 -4.64 12.39
C HIS A 67 7.59 -6.12 12.00
N THR A 68 8.78 -6.60 11.66
CA THR A 68 9.04 -7.99 11.30
C THR A 68 9.81 -8.68 12.43
N TRP A 69 9.40 -9.88 12.82
CA TRP A 69 10.16 -10.68 13.78
C TRP A 69 10.41 -12.08 13.23
N HIS A 70 11.59 -12.60 13.53
CA HIS A 70 11.94 -13.97 13.22
C HIS A 70 11.38 -14.89 14.31
N GLY A 71 10.70 -15.94 13.89
CA GLY A 71 10.25 -17.01 14.77
C GLY A 71 10.89 -18.29 14.29
N GLY A 72 11.53 -19.03 15.21
CA GLY A 72 11.96 -20.41 14.98
C GLY A 72 10.76 -21.33 14.75
N ALA A 73 10.50 -22.30 15.64
CA ALA A 73 9.38 -23.24 15.51
C ALA A 73 7.98 -22.56 15.33
N ALA A 74 7.81 -21.32 15.78
CA ALA A 74 6.53 -20.61 15.77
C ALA A 74 6.17 -19.88 14.46
N ARG A 75 6.97 -19.97 13.40
CA ARG A 75 6.90 -19.15 12.16
C ARG A 75 7.01 -17.64 12.45
N GLY A 76 8.01 -16.99 11.87
CA GLY A 76 8.14 -15.53 11.93
C GLY A 76 6.89 -14.80 11.41
N GLY A 77 6.77 -13.51 11.76
CA GLY A 77 5.59 -12.71 11.45
C GLY A 77 5.90 -11.27 11.08
N THR A 78 4.89 -10.58 10.57
CA THR A 78 4.98 -9.18 10.18
C THR A 78 3.69 -8.45 10.52
N ARG A 79 3.79 -7.26 11.11
CA ARG A 79 2.65 -6.36 11.36
C ARG A 79 2.99 -4.94 10.95
N LEU A 80 1.97 -4.12 10.69
CA LEU A 80 2.17 -2.69 10.52
C LEU A 80 2.58 -2.03 11.85
N THR A 81 3.51 -1.10 11.78
CA THR A 81 3.78 -0.15 12.86
C THR A 81 2.60 0.83 13.00
N PRO A 82 2.51 1.61 14.11
CA PRO A 82 1.56 2.71 14.19
C PRO A 82 1.65 3.69 13.02
N GLN A 83 2.87 3.98 12.55
CA GLN A 83 3.14 4.82 11.39
C GLN A 83 2.60 4.17 10.10
N GLY A 84 2.80 2.86 9.92
CA GLY A 84 2.24 2.13 8.78
C GLY A 84 0.73 2.13 8.73
N ARG A 85 0.06 1.96 9.88
CA ARG A 85 -1.41 2.10 9.96
C ARG A 85 -1.87 3.52 9.66
N LYS A 86 -1.14 4.53 10.15
CA LYS A 86 -1.43 5.94 9.85
C LYS A 86 -1.30 6.24 8.36
N LEU A 87 -0.25 5.73 7.70
CA LEU A 87 -0.06 5.86 6.25
C LEU A 87 -1.24 5.27 5.47
N LEU A 88 -1.67 4.05 5.83
CA LEU A 88 -2.80 3.36 5.21
C LEU A 88 -4.10 4.17 5.37
N GLN A 89 -4.38 4.66 6.57
CA GLN A 89 -5.56 5.50 6.83
C GLN A 89 -5.52 6.84 6.09
N SER A 90 -4.34 7.48 6.01
CA SER A 90 -4.16 8.74 5.27
C SER A 90 -4.41 8.54 3.78
N TYR A 91 -3.85 7.48 3.18
CA TYR A 91 -4.09 7.18 1.77
C TYR A 91 -5.58 6.95 1.49
N LYS A 92 -6.28 6.19 2.32
CA LYS A 92 -7.74 5.97 2.18
C LYS A 92 -8.53 7.28 2.23
N ARG A 93 -8.15 8.19 3.12
CA ARG A 93 -8.78 9.52 3.22
C ARG A 93 -8.57 10.33 1.95
N VAL A 94 -7.33 10.37 1.43
CA VAL A 94 -7.00 11.05 0.16
C VAL A 94 -7.77 10.44 -1.01
N GLN A 95 -7.77 9.11 -1.13
CA GLN A 95 -8.48 8.43 -2.22
C GLN A 95 -9.99 8.70 -2.15
N LYS A 96 -10.59 8.69 -0.95
CA LYS A 96 -12.00 9.04 -0.76
C LYS A 96 -12.27 10.48 -1.20
N ALA A 97 -11.44 11.44 -0.79
CA ALA A 97 -11.58 12.84 -1.17
C ALA A 97 -11.51 13.03 -2.69
N ILE A 98 -10.53 12.39 -3.35
CA ILE A 98 -10.40 12.42 -4.82
C ILE A 98 -11.64 11.82 -5.49
N CYS A 99 -12.11 10.65 -5.04
CA CYS A 99 -13.30 10.01 -5.61
C CYS A 99 -14.57 10.84 -5.40
N THR A 100 -14.66 11.61 -4.31
CA THR A 100 -15.79 12.52 -4.06
C THR A 100 -15.71 13.77 -4.94
N ALA A 101 -14.52 14.30 -5.18
CA ALA A 101 -14.33 15.51 -5.97
C ALA A 101 -14.47 15.28 -7.49
N LEU A 102 -14.11 14.09 -7.98
CA LEU A 102 -14.17 13.78 -9.41
C LEU A 102 -15.58 13.31 -9.84
N PRO A 103 -16.09 13.79 -11.00
CA PRO A 103 -17.30 13.23 -11.57
C PRO A 103 -17.09 11.76 -11.95
N LYS A 104 -18.12 10.92 -11.80
CA LYS A 104 -18.03 9.48 -12.15
C LYS A 104 -17.96 9.25 -13.66
N THR A 105 -18.65 10.09 -14.41
CA THR A 105 -18.73 10.01 -15.87
C THR A 105 -18.75 11.40 -16.48
N VAL A 106 -18.22 11.52 -17.68
CA VAL A 106 -18.36 12.71 -18.52
C VAL A 106 -19.09 12.32 -19.80
N SER A 107 -20.04 13.13 -20.23
CA SER A 107 -20.74 12.95 -21.50
C SER A 107 -19.98 13.70 -22.60
N LEU A 108 -19.62 12.98 -23.66
CA LEU A 108 -19.17 13.57 -24.91
C LEU A 108 -20.35 13.47 -25.89
N VAL A 109 -21.05 14.61 -26.03
CA VAL A 109 -22.35 14.80 -26.70
C VAL A 109 -23.50 14.02 -26.06
#